data_AF-A0A6J7SP88-F1
#
_entry.id   AF-A0A6J7SP88-F1
#
_cell.length_a   1.000
_cell.length_b   1.000
_cell.length_c   1.000
_cell.angle_alpha   90.00
_cell.angle_beta   90.00
_cell.angle_gamma   90.00
#
_symmetry.space_group_name_H-M   'P 1'
#
loop_
_entity.id
_entity.type
_entity.pdbx_description
1 polymer ?
#
loop_
_entity_poly.entity_id
_entity_poly.type
_entity_poly.pdbx_seq_one_letter_code
_entity_poly.pdbx_strand_id
1 'polypeptide(L)'
;MGAGAPGDRTTEAASGKYWLRTHGIPSMKITAIEEGRDTLVSTKAYAALMKKRMVSDVIIVTDPYHCKRAMTMANDQGIVSTCSPVKSGPNTISQSGFKYLLREAGAYLVYITVGRRGVQVSDHLPGADILTKVMP
;
A
#
# COMPACT_ATOMS: atom_id res chain seq x y z
N MET A 1 4.76 5.88 1.42
CA MET A 1 4.45 7.30 1.65
C MET A 1 3.51 7.36 2.86
N GLY A 2 3.53 8.48 3.59
CA GLY A 2 2.41 8.99 4.39
C GLY A 2 1.67 8.08 5.36
N ALA A 3 2.35 7.22 6.11
CA ALA A 3 1.72 6.46 7.20
C ALA A 3 1.84 7.17 8.56
N GLY A 4 1.93 8.51 8.55
CA GLY A 4 2.20 9.30 9.76
C GLY A 4 3.64 9.09 10.26
N ALA A 5 4.63 9.08 9.36
CA ALA A 5 6.03 9.01 9.75
C ALA A 5 6.41 10.24 10.61
N PRO A 6 7.47 10.17 11.44
CA PRO A 6 7.91 11.33 12.21
C PRO A 6 8.13 12.56 11.30
N GLY A 7 7.39 13.64 11.57
CA GLY A 7 7.40 14.86 10.77
C GLY A 7 6.21 15.01 9.79
N ASP A 8 5.44 13.94 9.54
CA ASP A 8 4.23 14.02 8.74
C ASP A 8 3.13 14.78 9.51
N ARG A 9 2.56 15.81 8.90
CA ARG A 9 1.43 16.58 9.48
C ARG A 9 0.07 15.88 9.33
N THR A 10 0.00 14.89 8.44
CA THR A 10 -1.22 14.15 8.07
C THR A 10 -0.81 12.81 7.46
N THR A 11 -1.72 11.83 7.47
CA THR A 11 -1.53 10.58 6.73
C THR A 11 -1.94 10.74 5.26
N GLU A 12 -1.50 9.81 4.41
CA GLU A 12 -1.88 9.71 3.01
C GLU A 12 -3.39 9.49 2.88
N ALA A 13 -3.96 8.60 3.70
CA ALA A 13 -5.39 8.34 3.71
C ALA A 13 -6.22 9.55 4.16
N ALA A 14 -5.76 10.31 5.17
CA ALA A 14 -6.40 11.56 5.57
C ALA A 14 -6.34 12.62 4.44
N SER A 15 -5.19 12.74 3.77
CA SER A 15 -4.99 13.64 2.63
C SER A 15 -5.91 13.28 1.47
N GLY A 16 -6.02 12.00 1.13
CA GLY A 16 -6.92 11.50 0.10
C GLY A 16 -8.40 11.75 0.43
N LYS A 17 -8.82 11.52 1.69
CA LYS A 17 -10.18 11.84 2.13
C LYS A 17 -10.47 13.34 2.03
N TYR A 18 -9.53 14.20 2.41
CA TYR A 18 -9.67 15.64 2.26
C TYR A 18 -9.86 16.01 0.79
N TRP A 19 -8.99 15.52 -0.11
CA TRP A 19 -9.07 15.80 -1.54
C TRP A 19 -10.40 15.33 -2.15
N LEU A 20 -10.85 14.11 -1.86
CA LEU A 20 -12.13 13.59 -2.37
C LEU A 20 -13.32 14.43 -1.90
N ARG A 21 -13.31 14.89 -0.63
CA ARG A 21 -14.35 15.76 -0.09
C ARG A 21 -14.40 17.13 -0.78
N THR A 22 -13.24 17.74 -1.04
CA THR A 22 -13.17 19.03 -1.74
C THR A 22 -13.57 18.92 -3.21
N HIS A 23 -13.59 17.70 -3.76
CA HIS A 23 -14.04 17.39 -5.13
C HIS A 23 -15.45 16.78 -5.17
N GLY A 24 -16.28 17.03 -4.15
CA GLY A 24 -17.71 16.75 -4.19
C GLY A 24 -18.12 15.32 -3.80
N ILE A 25 -17.18 14.47 -3.38
CA ILE A 25 -17.53 13.13 -2.88
C ILE A 25 -18.03 13.25 -1.43
N PRO A 26 -19.26 12.79 -1.10
CA PRO A 26 -19.79 12.87 0.25
C PRO A 26 -18.92 12.13 1.26
N SER A 27 -18.66 12.75 2.43
CA SER A 27 -17.80 12.16 3.48
C SER A 27 -18.26 10.77 3.92
N MET A 28 -19.57 10.50 3.93
CA MET A 28 -20.13 9.17 4.27
C MET A 28 -19.75 8.06 3.28
N LYS A 29 -19.31 8.42 2.06
CA LYS A 29 -18.85 7.49 1.02
C LYS A 29 -17.33 7.26 1.08
N ILE A 30 -16.62 7.92 2.00
CA ILE A 30 -15.17 7.85 2.10
C ILE A 30 -14.78 7.32 3.48
N THR A 31 -14.00 6.24 3.50
CA THR A 31 -13.36 5.76 4.73
C THR A 31 -11.85 5.91 4.57
N ALA A 32 -11.25 6.80 5.35
CA ALA A 32 -9.80 6.90 5.47
C ALA A 32 -9.33 5.80 6.42
N ILE A 33 -8.40 4.96 5.94
CA ILE A 33 -7.77 3.92 6.74
C ILE A 33 -6.31 4.35 6.87
N GLU A 34 -6.00 4.94 8.02
CA GLU A 34 -4.72 5.59 8.28
C GLU A 34 -3.66 4.61 8.81
N GLU A 35 -4.03 3.34 8.90
CA GLU A 35 -3.17 2.23 9.29
C GLU A 35 -2.42 1.66 8.08
N GLY A 36 -1.12 1.49 8.23
CA GLY A 36 -0.29 0.76 7.27
C GLY A 36 0.86 1.58 6.73
N ARG A 37 2.07 1.08 7.03
CA ARG A 37 3.34 1.68 6.61
C ARG A 37 3.86 1.03 5.32
N ASP A 38 3.49 -0.22 5.08
CA ASP A 38 3.79 -0.95 3.85
C ASP A 38 2.51 -1.55 3.25
N THR A 39 2.62 -2.05 2.02
CA THR A 39 1.47 -2.59 1.27
C THR A 39 0.75 -3.71 2.03
N LEU A 40 1.48 -4.56 2.77
CA LEU A 40 0.87 -5.69 3.47
C LEU A 40 0.06 -5.22 4.69
N VAL A 41 0.59 -4.29 5.48
CA VAL A 41 -0.13 -3.76 6.65
C VAL A 41 -1.36 -2.97 6.20
N SER A 42 -1.24 -2.10 5.19
CA SER A 42 -2.40 -1.40 4.63
C SER A 42 -3.45 -2.38 4.10
N THR A 43 -3.00 -3.46 3.45
CA THR A 43 -3.88 -4.53 2.97
C THR A 43 -4.65 -5.22 4.09
N LYS A 44 -3.96 -5.61 5.17
CA LYS A 44 -4.62 -6.20 6.34
C LYS A 44 -5.63 -5.23 6.98
N ALA A 45 -5.29 -3.94 7.06
CA ALA A 45 -6.16 -2.93 7.66
C ALA A 45 -7.47 -2.76 6.87
N TYR A 46 -7.42 -2.59 5.55
CA TYR A 46 -8.65 -2.49 4.75
C TYR A 46 -9.39 -3.82 4.64
N ALA A 47 -8.69 -4.96 4.64
CA ALA A 47 -9.32 -6.28 4.68
C ALA A 47 -10.19 -6.46 5.92
N ALA A 48 -9.69 -6.06 7.10
CA ALA A 48 -10.43 -6.13 8.34
C ALA A 48 -11.70 -5.26 8.30
N LEU A 49 -11.62 -4.06 7.70
CA LEU A 49 -12.78 -3.20 7.51
C LEU A 49 -13.79 -3.81 6.53
N MET A 50 -13.34 -4.33 5.39
CA MET A 50 -14.19 -4.96 4.38
C MET A 50 -14.95 -6.14 4.96
N LYS A 51 -14.28 -6.99 5.76
CA LYS A 51 -14.90 -8.10 6.48
C LYS A 51 -16.01 -7.64 7.42
N LYS A 52 -15.79 -6.56 8.19
CA LYS A 52 -16.82 -5.97 9.06
C LYS A 52 -18.03 -5.44 8.28
N ARG A 53 -17.85 -5.08 7.01
CA ARG A 53 -18.89 -4.56 6.12
C ARG A 53 -19.48 -5.63 5.20
N MET A 54 -19.05 -6.89 5.31
CA MET A 54 -19.48 -7.99 4.45
C MET A 54 -19.24 -7.69 2.95
N VAL A 55 -18.13 -7.01 2.63
CA VAL A 55 -17.70 -6.73 1.25
C VAL A 55 -16.51 -7.62 0.92
N SER A 56 -16.55 -8.29 -0.24
CA SER A 56 -15.50 -9.20 -0.71
C SER A 56 -14.71 -8.68 -1.90
N ASP A 57 -15.24 -7.71 -2.65
CA ASP A 57 -14.69 -7.30 -3.94
C ASP A 57 -14.09 -5.89 -3.85
N VAL A 58 -12.90 -5.70 -4.44
CA VAL A 58 -12.21 -4.41 -4.43
C VAL A 58 -11.55 -4.10 -5.77
N ILE A 59 -11.60 -2.83 -6.16
CA ILE A 59 -10.75 -2.28 -7.21
C ILE A 59 -9.62 -1.52 -6.53
N ILE A 60 -8.39 -2.00 -6.70
CA ILE A 60 -7.19 -1.35 -6.19
C ILE A 60 -6.71 -0.35 -7.24
N VAL A 61 -6.64 0.93 -6.85
CA VAL A 61 -6.08 1.99 -7.70
C VAL A 61 -4.65 2.24 -7.26
N THR A 62 -3.67 1.90 -8.11
CA THR A 62 -2.25 2.08 -7.80
C THR A 62 -1.43 2.14 -9.09
N ASP A 63 -0.11 2.22 -8.99
CA ASP A 63 0.78 2.24 -10.15
C ASP A 63 0.90 0.89 -10.86
N PRO A 64 1.18 0.87 -12.18
CA PRO A 64 1.08 -0.32 -13.01
C PRO A 64 1.92 -1.52 -12.53
N TYR A 65 3.17 -1.29 -12.12
CA TYR A 65 4.04 -2.37 -11.66
C TYR A 65 3.66 -2.89 -10.27
N HIS A 66 3.04 -2.06 -9.42
CA HIS A 66 2.59 -2.44 -8.09
C HIS A 66 1.28 -3.26 -8.09
N CYS A 67 0.46 -3.16 -9.14
CA CYS A 67 -0.82 -3.87 -9.25
C CYS A 67 -0.74 -5.36 -8.88
N LYS A 68 0.24 -6.09 -9.44
CA LYS A 68 0.34 -7.54 -9.22
C LYS A 68 0.58 -7.87 -7.74
N ARG A 69 1.47 -7.12 -7.08
CA ARG A 69 1.80 -7.33 -5.67
C ARG A 69 0.63 -6.99 -4.77
N ALA A 70 0.01 -5.82 -4.97
CA ALA A 70 -1.14 -5.38 -4.20
C ALA A 70 -2.33 -6.36 -4.32
N MET A 71 -2.68 -6.79 -5.54
CA MET A 71 -3.74 -7.77 -5.75
C MET A 71 -3.43 -9.13 -5.10
N THR A 72 -2.18 -9.59 -5.19
CA THR A 72 -1.80 -10.88 -4.59
C THR A 72 -1.96 -10.82 -3.07
N MET A 73 -1.48 -9.76 -2.42
CA MET A 73 -1.64 -9.56 -0.99
C MET A 73 -3.12 -9.48 -0.58
N ALA A 74 -3.96 -8.80 -1.37
CA ALA A 74 -5.40 -8.67 -1.12
C ALA A 74 -6.12 -10.03 -1.23
N ASN A 75 -5.84 -10.77 -2.31
CA ASN A 75 -6.39 -12.10 -2.55
C ASN A 75 -6.01 -13.08 -1.42
N ASP A 76 -4.78 -12.99 -0.91
CA ASP A 76 -4.33 -13.79 0.24
C ASP A 76 -5.04 -13.40 1.55
N GLN A 77 -5.74 -12.25 1.62
CA GLN A 77 -6.64 -11.89 2.73
C GLN A 77 -8.10 -12.33 2.50
N GLY A 78 -8.38 -13.07 1.42
CA GLY A 78 -9.72 -13.53 1.08
C GLY A 78 -10.60 -12.49 0.36
N ILE A 79 -9.97 -11.47 -0.25
CA ILE A 79 -10.64 -10.42 -1.02
C ILE A 79 -10.50 -10.71 -2.51
N VAL A 80 -11.57 -10.60 -3.29
CA VAL A 80 -11.51 -10.66 -4.75
C VAL A 80 -11.04 -9.30 -5.27
N SER A 81 -9.77 -9.21 -5.66
CA SER A 81 -9.19 -7.95 -6.12
C SER A 81 -9.04 -7.85 -7.63
N THR A 82 -9.29 -6.66 -8.14
CA THR A 82 -8.90 -6.20 -9.48
C THR A 82 -8.03 -4.95 -9.35
N CYS A 83 -7.29 -4.58 -10.40
CA CYS A 83 -6.47 -3.36 -10.39
C CYS A 83 -6.92 -2.38 -11.47
N SER A 84 -6.97 -1.10 -11.10
CA SER A 84 -7.08 0.03 -12.03
C SER A 84 -5.75 0.80 -12.01
N PRO A 85 -4.82 0.52 -12.93
CA PRO A 85 -3.51 1.16 -12.94
C PRO A 85 -3.63 2.64 -13.29
N VAL A 86 -2.96 3.51 -12.53
CA VAL A 86 -2.95 4.95 -12.82
C VAL A 86 -2.21 5.24 -14.13
N LYS A 87 -2.75 6.20 -14.90
CA LYS A 87 -2.22 6.62 -16.21
C LYS A 87 -1.34 7.87 -16.14
N SER A 88 -1.32 8.54 -14.98
CA SER A 88 -0.52 9.74 -14.70
C SER A 88 0.17 9.60 -13.35
N GLY A 89 1.23 10.40 -13.12
CA GLY A 89 2.03 10.39 -11.91
C GLY A 89 3.46 9.89 -12.12
N PRO A 90 4.29 9.87 -11.06
CA PRO A 90 5.72 9.59 -11.16
C PRO A 90 6.03 8.13 -11.52
N ASN A 91 5.12 7.21 -11.23
CA ASN A 91 5.35 5.76 -11.32
C ASN A 91 4.55 5.07 -12.44
N THR A 92 4.10 5.81 -13.46
CA THR A 92 3.46 5.20 -14.63
C THR A 92 4.46 4.43 -15.48
N ILE A 93 4.00 3.60 -16.43
CA ILE A 93 4.91 2.84 -17.32
C ILE A 93 5.89 3.76 -18.06
N SER A 94 5.43 4.92 -18.55
CA SER A 94 6.27 5.86 -19.30
C SER A 94 7.19 6.69 -18.40
N GLN A 95 6.81 6.93 -17.14
CA GLN A 95 7.55 7.79 -16.20
C GLN A 95 8.42 7.00 -15.22
N SER A 96 8.26 5.68 -15.14
CA SER A 96 9.04 4.81 -14.26
C SER A 96 10.19 4.13 -14.98
N GLY A 97 11.32 4.02 -14.28
CA GLY A 97 12.50 3.34 -14.79
C GLY A 97 12.55 1.86 -14.39
N PHE A 98 13.49 1.13 -15.00
CA PHE A 98 13.79 -0.28 -14.69
C PHE A 98 14.03 -0.53 -13.19
N LYS A 99 14.61 0.44 -12.47
CA LYS A 99 14.80 0.36 -11.01
C LYS A 99 13.48 0.16 -10.24
N TYR A 100 12.42 0.84 -10.67
CA TYR A 100 11.12 0.74 -10.00
C TYR A 100 10.43 -0.60 -10.30
N LEU A 101 10.52 -1.07 -11.55
CA LEU A 101 10.09 -2.42 -11.92
C LEU A 101 10.80 -3.48 -11.06
N LEU A 102 12.13 -3.40 -10.92
CA LEU A 102 12.90 -4.32 -10.09
C LEU A 102 12.49 -4.26 -8.61
N ARG A 103 12.21 -3.07 -8.08
CA ARG A 103 11.70 -2.90 -6.71
C ARG A 103 10.40 -3.68 -6.52
N GLU A 104 9.41 -3.48 -7.40
CA GLU A 104 8.11 -4.16 -7.29
C GLU A 104 8.22 -5.66 -7.49
N ALA A 105 9.05 -6.10 -8.46
CA ALA A 105 9.31 -7.51 -8.69
C ALA A 105 9.97 -8.17 -7.47
N GLY A 106 10.99 -7.54 -6.89
CA GLY A 106 11.67 -8.02 -5.69
C GLY A 106 10.73 -8.09 -4.48
N ALA A 107 9.98 -7.02 -4.21
CA ALA A 107 9.01 -6.98 -3.12
C ALA A 107 7.91 -8.05 -3.28
N TYR A 108 7.47 -8.31 -4.53
CA TYR A 108 6.53 -9.39 -4.83
C TYR A 108 7.12 -10.76 -4.52
N LEU A 109 8.35 -11.03 -4.97
CA LEU A 109 9.05 -12.29 -4.70
C LEU A 109 9.27 -12.52 -3.20
N VAL A 110 9.70 -11.50 -2.47
CA VAL A 110 9.85 -11.55 -1.00
C VAL A 110 8.52 -11.91 -0.34
N TYR A 111 7.42 -11.28 -0.75
CA TYR A 111 6.11 -11.58 -0.18
C TYR A 111 5.68 -13.03 -0.44
N ILE A 112 5.74 -13.51 -1.68
CA ILE A 112 5.25 -14.87 -2.00
C ILE A 112 6.13 -15.99 -1.41
N THR A 113 7.41 -15.71 -1.14
CA THR A 113 8.37 -16.71 -0.62
C THR A 113 8.37 -16.76 0.91
N VAL A 114 8.49 -15.62 1.58
CA VAL A 114 8.61 -15.54 3.05
C VAL A 114 7.44 -14.82 3.70
N GLY A 115 6.84 -13.83 3.04
CA GLY A 115 5.65 -13.10 3.52
C GLY A 115 4.44 -13.99 3.79
N ARG A 116 4.11 -14.88 2.83
CA ARG A 116 3.06 -15.90 2.99
C ARG A 116 3.30 -16.87 4.12
N ARG A 117 4.55 -17.03 4.55
CA ARG A 117 4.96 -17.88 5.67
C ARG A 117 5.04 -17.13 6.99
N GLY A 118 4.55 -15.89 7.03
CA GLY A 118 4.46 -15.07 8.25
C GLY A 118 5.66 -14.15 8.49
N VAL A 119 6.68 -14.14 7.64
CA VAL A 119 7.82 -13.24 7.78
C VAL A 119 7.53 -11.91 7.08
N GLN A 120 7.25 -10.86 7.86
CA GLN A 120 7.02 -9.54 7.30
C GLN A 120 8.35 -8.80 7.07
N VAL A 121 8.66 -8.56 5.80
CA VAL A 121 9.72 -7.63 5.38
C VAL A 121 9.04 -6.31 5.02
N SER A 122 9.41 -5.23 5.70
CA SER A 122 8.82 -3.92 5.43
C SER A 122 9.36 -3.33 4.13
N ASP A 123 8.49 -2.65 3.38
CA ASP A 123 8.88 -1.87 2.20
C ASP A 123 9.69 -0.60 2.58
N HIS A 124 9.76 -0.29 3.88
CA HIS A 124 10.56 0.79 4.39
C HIS A 124 12.03 0.41 4.44
N LEU A 125 12.87 1.31 3.94
CA LEU A 125 14.26 1.31 4.35
C LEU A 125 14.27 1.50 5.87
N PRO A 126 15.01 0.67 6.62
CA PRO A 126 15.28 0.97 8.01
C PRO A 126 15.83 2.40 8.07
N GLY A 127 15.41 3.18 9.08
CA GLY A 127 16.05 4.47 9.33
C GLY A 127 17.57 4.29 9.44
N ALA A 128 18.32 5.39 9.47
CA ALA A 128 19.78 5.41 9.68
C ALA A 128 20.28 4.65 10.95
N ASP A 129 19.37 4.00 11.65
CA ASP A 129 19.48 3.30 12.92
C ASP A 129 20.09 1.88 12.81
N ILE A 130 20.29 1.32 11.61
CA ILE A 130 21.05 0.05 11.48
C ILE A 130 22.52 0.24 11.86
N LEU A 131 23.09 1.44 11.65
CA LEU A 131 24.49 1.70 12.00
C LEU A 131 24.69 1.93 13.51
N THR A 132 23.67 2.41 14.23
CA THR A 132 23.70 2.64 15.68
C THR A 132 23.33 1.42 16.51
N LYS A 133 22.65 0.42 15.92
CA LYS A 133 22.20 -0.79 16.63
C LYS A 133 23.22 -1.93 16.68
N VAL A 134 24.35 -1.80 15.99
CA VAL A 134 25.37 -2.86 15.83
C VAL A 134 26.78 -2.40 16.23
N MET A 135 26.92 -1.25 16.89
CA MET A 135 28.16 -0.94 17.59
C MET A 135 28.01 -1.32 19.07
N PRO A 136 28.98 -2.08 19.64
CA PRO A 136 28.96 -2.45 21.06
C PRO A 136 29.12 -1.24 21.99
#